data_AF-A0A930AGE7-F1
#
_entry.id   AF-A0A930AGE7-F1
#
_cell.length_a   1.000
_cell.length_b   1.000
_cell.length_c   1.000
_cell.angle_alpha   90.00
_cell.angle_beta   90.00
_cell.angle_gamma   90.00
#
_symmetry.space_group_name_H-M   'P 1'
#
loop_
_entity.id
_entity.type
_entity.pdbx_description
1 polymer ?
#
loop_
_entity_poly.entity_id
_entity_poly.type
_entity_poly.pdbx_seq_one_letter_code
_entity_poly.pdbx_strand_id
1 'polypeptide(L)'
;MLKDFVKVADMPQEVIEKYQNQVPAELLQIWQEDGLGTFLDGYLKVINPDDYLELLQDSYFRGDVAFPMFVTAFGDIITWEKNTYVGIVQYN
;
A
#
# COMPACT_ATOMS: atom_id res chain seq x y z
N MET A 1 12.61 5.90 -9.79
CA MET A 1 11.44 5.27 -9.17
C MET A 1 10.21 5.44 -10.06
N LEU A 2 9.00 5.11 -9.61
CA LEU A 2 7.83 4.83 -10.46
C LEU A 2 7.66 5.85 -11.60
N LYS A 3 7.48 5.35 -12.84
CA LYS A 3 7.21 6.23 -14.00
C LYS A 3 5.83 6.88 -13.82
N ASP A 4 5.66 8.08 -14.37
CA ASP A 4 4.38 8.85 -14.37
C ASP A 4 3.74 9.15 -13.01
N PHE A 5 4.50 9.01 -11.91
CA PHE A 5 3.98 9.24 -10.57
C PHE A 5 3.47 10.67 -10.37
N VAL A 6 2.19 10.77 -10.01
CA VAL A 6 1.53 12.01 -9.61
C VAL A 6 1.42 12.04 -8.10
N LYS A 7 2.33 12.79 -7.47
CA LYS A 7 2.39 12.95 -6.02
C LYS A 7 1.22 13.77 -5.49
N VAL A 8 0.62 13.28 -4.42
CA VAL A 8 -0.43 13.95 -3.64
C VAL A 8 0.12 14.51 -2.35
N ALA A 9 0.95 13.75 -1.64
CA ALA A 9 1.57 14.15 -0.38
C ALA A 9 2.82 13.31 -0.09
N ASP A 10 3.64 13.75 0.85
CA ASP A 10 4.66 12.89 1.46
C ASP A 10 4.00 11.81 2.34
N MET A 11 4.62 10.63 2.44
CA MET A 11 4.22 9.65 3.45
C MET A 11 4.60 10.19 4.84
N PRO A 12 3.71 10.18 5.85
CA PRO A 12 4.07 10.60 7.19
C PRO A 12 5.26 9.80 7.73
N GLN A 13 6.22 10.50 8.31
CA GLN A 13 7.44 9.89 8.84
C GLN A 13 7.14 8.81 9.89
N GLU A 14 6.12 9.03 10.71
CA GLU A 14 5.66 8.07 11.72
C GLU A 14 5.21 6.73 11.10
N VAL A 15 4.60 6.77 9.91
CA VAL A 15 4.17 5.56 9.17
C VAL A 15 5.39 4.81 8.63
N ILE A 16 6.37 5.54 8.07
CA ILE A 16 7.64 4.96 7.59
C ILE A 16 8.33 4.26 8.75
N GLU A 17 8.48 4.93 9.89
CA GLU A 17 9.17 4.39 11.07
C GLU A 17 8.46 3.18 11.68
N LYS A 18 7.12 3.21 11.72
CA LYS A 18 6.26 2.12 12.22
C LYS A 18 6.41 0.84 11.40
N TYR A 19 6.55 0.97 10.08
CA TYR A 19 6.47 -0.18 9.17
C TYR A 19 7.78 -0.55 8.46
N GLN A 20 8.86 0.21 8.60
CA GLN A 20 10.15 -0.02 7.91
C GLN A 20 10.71 -1.46 8.01
N ASN A 21 10.41 -2.18 9.09
CA ASN A 21 10.87 -3.57 9.31
C ASN A 21 9.82 -4.64 8.97
N GLN A 22 8.66 -4.24 8.47
CA GLN A 22 7.49 -5.10 8.21
C GLN A 22 7.12 -5.16 6.73
N VAL A 23 7.73 -4.32 5.89
CA VAL A 23 7.43 -4.18 4.47
C VAL A 23 8.67 -4.44 3.62
N PRO A 24 8.51 -4.77 2.33
CA PRO A 24 9.63 -4.87 1.40
C PRO A 24 10.40 -3.55 1.31
N ALA A 25 11.72 -3.64 1.11
CA ALA A 25 12.59 -2.48 0.97
C ALA A 25 12.15 -1.59 -0.21
N GLU A 26 11.61 -2.18 -1.26
CA GLU A 26 11.09 -1.49 -2.44
C GLU A 26 9.87 -0.62 -2.09
N LEU A 27 8.95 -1.10 -1.23
CA LEU A 27 7.81 -0.30 -0.78
C LEU A 27 8.28 0.85 0.12
N LEU A 28 9.25 0.59 1.00
CA LEU A 28 9.85 1.61 1.84
C LEU A 28 10.51 2.72 1.00
N GLN A 29 11.22 2.34 -0.07
CA GLN A 29 11.82 3.28 -1.01
C GLN A 29 10.74 4.13 -1.71
N ILE A 30 9.63 3.52 -2.15
CA ILE A 30 8.47 4.23 -2.71
C ILE A 30 7.97 5.31 -1.75
N TRP A 31 7.78 4.99 -0.48
CA TRP A 31 7.33 5.97 0.50
C TRP A 31 8.33 7.11 0.73
N GLN A 32 9.63 6.81 0.70
CA GLN A 32 10.69 7.78 0.98
C GLN A 32 10.95 8.76 -0.17
N GLU A 33 10.97 8.30 -1.44
CA GLU A 33 11.26 9.21 -2.56
C GLU A 33 9.98 9.74 -3.26
N ASP A 34 8.92 8.92 -3.37
CA ASP A 34 7.70 9.31 -4.10
C ASP A 34 6.58 9.77 -3.15
N GLY A 35 6.34 9.05 -2.05
CA GLY A 35 5.29 9.36 -1.07
C GLY A 35 3.92 8.78 -1.46
N LEU A 36 2.86 9.52 -1.15
CA LEU A 36 1.48 9.17 -1.49
C LEU A 36 1.09 9.76 -2.85
N GLY A 37 0.44 8.97 -3.70
CA GLY A 37 0.10 9.42 -5.05
C GLY A 37 -0.37 8.30 -5.94
N THR A 38 -0.41 8.55 -7.25
CA THR A 38 -0.88 7.58 -8.25
C THR A 38 0.14 7.39 -9.37
N PHE A 39 0.14 6.22 -9.99
CA PHE A 39 0.97 5.87 -11.14
C PHE A 39 0.22 4.89 -12.06
N LEU A 40 0.80 4.59 -13.23
CA LEU A 40 0.16 3.84 -14.32
C LEU A 40 -1.13 4.52 -14.78
N ASP A 41 -1.03 5.80 -15.16
CA ASP A 41 -2.17 6.63 -15.60
C ASP A 41 -3.34 6.63 -14.59
N GLY A 42 -3.02 6.57 -13.29
CA GLY A 42 -4.02 6.57 -12.22
C GLY A 42 -4.56 5.18 -11.84
N TYR A 43 -4.10 4.11 -12.49
CA TYR A 43 -4.57 2.75 -12.20
C TYR A 43 -4.18 2.28 -10.79
N LEU A 44 -2.97 2.62 -10.31
CA LEU A 44 -2.52 2.27 -8.97
C LEU A 44 -2.30 3.52 -8.11
N LYS A 45 -2.74 3.44 -6.86
CA LYS A 45 -2.53 4.45 -5.83
C LYS A 45 -1.63 3.90 -4.73
N VAL A 46 -0.56 4.63 -4.40
CA VAL A 46 0.21 4.45 -3.17
C VAL A 46 -0.60 5.06 -2.03
N ILE A 47 -0.90 4.23 -1.03
CA ILE A 47 -1.79 4.57 0.08
C ILE A 47 -1.06 4.63 1.41
N ASN A 48 -1.63 5.36 2.37
CA ASN A 48 -1.27 5.19 3.77
C ASN A 48 -1.90 3.88 4.27
N PRO A 49 -1.11 2.89 4.74
CA PRO A 49 -1.65 1.63 5.20
C PRO A 49 -2.62 1.77 6.38
N ASP A 50 -2.43 2.77 7.24
CA ASP A 50 -3.28 2.98 8.42
C ASP A 50 -4.74 3.27 8.04
N ASP A 51 -5.00 3.80 6.85
CA ASP A 51 -6.35 4.10 6.35
C ASP A 51 -7.12 2.84 5.92
N TYR A 52 -6.45 1.69 5.75
CA TYR A 52 -7.01 0.48 5.12
C TYR A 52 -6.89 -0.79 5.99
N LEU A 53 -6.11 -0.75 7.07
CA LEU A 53 -5.88 -1.92 7.92
C LEU A 53 -7.18 -2.44 8.56
N GLU A 54 -8.01 -1.55 9.12
CA GLU A 54 -9.29 -1.94 9.73
C GLU A 54 -10.23 -2.59 8.71
N LEU A 55 -10.36 -1.99 7.52
CA LEU A 55 -11.15 -2.55 6.42
C LEU A 55 -10.69 -3.97 6.07
N LEU A 56 -9.39 -4.22 5.94
CA LEU A 56 -8.88 -5.55 5.63
C LEU A 56 -9.14 -6.55 6.77
N GLN A 57 -8.96 -6.13 8.03
CA GLN A 57 -9.21 -6.97 9.20
C GLN A 57 -10.66 -7.43 9.28
N ASP A 58 -11.61 -6.54 8.96
CA ASP A 58 -13.03 -6.82 9.07
C ASP A 58 -13.60 -7.62 7.89
N SER A 59 -13.02 -7.45 6.69
CA SER A 59 -13.63 -7.94 5.44
C SER A 59 -12.91 -9.11 4.78
N TYR A 60 -11.62 -9.31 5.06
CA TYR A 60 -10.81 -10.35 4.42
C TYR A 60 -10.42 -11.43 5.43
N PHE A 61 -10.61 -12.71 5.06
CA PHE A 61 -10.37 -13.84 5.95
C PHE A 61 -8.91 -13.98 6.44
N ARG A 62 -7.97 -13.24 5.84
CA ARG A 62 -6.57 -13.16 6.25
C ARG A 62 -6.15 -11.73 6.57
N GLY A 63 -7.09 -10.88 6.97
CA GLY A 63 -6.85 -9.49 7.33
C GLY A 63 -5.87 -9.31 8.47
N ASP A 64 -5.67 -10.34 9.31
CA ASP A 64 -4.68 -10.39 10.38
C ASP A 64 -3.22 -10.46 9.88
N VAL A 65 -3.00 -10.97 8.66
CA VAL A 65 -1.67 -11.12 8.06
C VAL A 65 -1.48 -10.32 6.76
N ALA A 66 -2.50 -9.55 6.35
CA ALA A 66 -2.50 -8.79 5.12
C ALA A 66 -2.16 -7.32 5.36
N PHE A 67 -1.08 -6.86 4.73
CA PHE A 67 -0.64 -5.48 4.81
C PHE A 67 -1.00 -4.72 3.52
N PRO A 68 -1.81 -3.66 3.56
CA PRO A 68 -2.22 -2.92 2.37
C PRO A 68 -1.09 -2.06 1.81
N MET A 69 -0.77 -2.21 0.51
CA MET A 69 0.29 -1.45 -0.17
C MET A 69 -0.25 -0.45 -1.17
N PHE A 70 -1.17 -0.90 -2.02
CA PHE A 70 -1.76 -0.11 -3.09
C PHE A 70 -3.26 -0.36 -3.20
N VAL A 71 -3.95 0.58 -3.83
CA VAL A 71 -5.35 0.42 -4.23
C VAL A 71 -5.46 0.62 -5.74
N THR A 72 -6.21 -0.25 -6.41
CA THR A 72 -6.51 -0.08 -7.83
C THR A 72 -7.55 1.01 -8.04
N ALA A 73 -7.65 1.56 -9.25
CA ALA A 73 -8.72 2.50 -9.61
C ALA A 73 -10.14 1.93 -9.46
N PHE A 74 -10.27 0.60 -9.32
CA PHE A 74 -11.53 -0.11 -9.10
C PHE A 74 -11.82 -0.41 -7.62
N GLY A 75 -10.93 -0.04 -6.70
CA GLY A 75 -11.11 -0.24 -5.27
C GLY A 75 -10.60 -1.58 -4.72
N ASP A 76 -9.93 -2.40 -5.53
CA ASP A 76 -9.27 -3.60 -5.04
C ASP A 76 -8.00 -3.24 -4.28
N ILE A 77 -7.67 -3.99 -3.22
CA ILE A 77 -6.50 -3.73 -2.38
C ILE A 77 -5.40 -4.72 -2.73
N ILE A 78 -4.22 -4.20 -3.09
CA ILE A 78 -3.00 -5.00 -3.25
C ILE A 78 -2.31 -5.11 -1.90
N THR A 79 -2.05 -6.34 -1.46
CA THR A 79 -1.53 -6.65 -0.13
C THR A 79 -0.14 -7.29 -0.18
N TRP A 80 0.65 -7.07 0.87
CA TRP A 80 1.83 -7.84 1.20
C TRP A 80 1.49 -8.81 2.33
N GLU A 81 1.71 -10.09 2.12
CA GLU A 81 1.30 -11.12 3.08
C GLU A 81 2.49 -11.98 3.53
N LYS A 82 2.55 -12.24 4.84
CA LYS A 82 3.50 -13.16 5.48
C LYS A 82 4.98 -12.87 5.14
N ASN A 83 5.32 -11.63 4.82
CA ASN A 83 6.67 -11.27 4.37
C ASN A 83 7.19 -12.12 3.19
N THR A 84 6.29 -12.60 2.33
CA THR A 84 6.64 -13.58 1.28
C THR A 84 6.08 -13.24 -0.09
N TYR A 85 4.81 -12.84 -0.20
CA TYR A 85 4.18 -12.68 -1.52
C TYR A 85 3.16 -11.54 -1.54
N VAL A 86 2.85 -11.11 -2.75
CA VAL A 86 1.85 -10.08 -3.06
C VAL A 86 0.50 -10.76 -3.32
N GLY A 87 -0.56 -10.23 -2.71
CA GLY A 87 -1.95 -10.65 -2.90
C GLY A 87 -2.82 -9.52 -3.47
N ILE A 88 -4.04 -9.87 -3.87
CA ILE A 88 -5.09 -8.91 -4.19
C ILE A 88 -6.39 -9.33 -3.51
N VAL A 89 -7.02 -8.39 -2.81
CA VAL A 89 -8.35 -8.53 -2.24
C VAL A 89 -9.32 -7.78 -3.15
N GLN A 90 -10.23 -8.53 -3.76
CA GLN A 90 -11.22 -8.00 -4.71
C GLN A 90 -12.56 -7.82 -4.00
N TYR A 91 -13.16 -6.64 -4.11
CA TYR A 91 -14.43 -6.29 -3.44
C TYR A 91 -15.66 -6.27 -4.37
N ASN A 92 -15.48 -6.68 -5.63
CA ASN A 92 -16.54 -6.71 -6.66
C ASN A 92 -17.52 -7.87 -6.49
#